data_AF-A0A8S1YNJ4-F1
#
_entry.id   AF-A0A8S1YNJ4-F1
#
_cell.length_a   1.000
_cell.length_b   1.000
_cell.length_c   1.000
_cell.angle_alpha   90.00
_cell.angle_beta   90.00
_cell.angle_gamma   90.00
#
_symmetry.space_group_name_H-M   'P 1'
#
loop_
_entity.id
_entity.type
_entity.pdbx_description
1 polymer ?
#
loop_
_entity_poly.entity_id
_entity_poly.type
_entity_poly.pdbx_seq_one_letter_code
_entity_poly.pdbx_strand_id
1 'polypeptide(L)'
;MYREHSRYKFQLIGGGSYGDKLNQIKQGKWAELQDQFQFFSNIIYYGEFKNGIKVGRWNIYFQVCSNYQFKFIGGGTYDYGCQGKKVGKWTLSNNGYFFGSQITLNGKYMYGKKVGRWDIFFKHFGQGQEYVRNQQIGGGIYQNKGEDVKVGYWIELWERFDSIHNVILNGEYKMVKRLVDRIYCIVLIRIFHTNKSEVDFMMIKGLALRMVNGLNGKMIQLKRFMQFIKVNINMERKQGFGIFSLRTIKLILGNKCLNYYTTYFDQRWWII
;
A
#
# COMPACT_ATOMS: atom_id res chain seq x y z
N MET A 1 -13.02 -0.23 -25.52
CA MET A 1 -12.37 -0.55 -26.82
C MET A 1 -11.06 0.20 -26.89
N TYR A 2 -9.99 -0.42 -27.38
CA TYR A 2 -8.69 0.23 -27.58
C TYR A 2 -8.38 0.27 -29.07
N ARG A 3 -7.91 1.42 -29.55
CA ARG A 3 -7.46 1.62 -30.93
C ARG A 3 -5.99 1.97 -30.90
N GLU A 4 -5.20 1.16 -31.58
CA GLU A 4 -3.79 1.44 -31.78
C GLU A 4 -3.62 2.39 -32.98
N HIS A 5 -2.64 3.29 -32.92
CA HIS A 5 -2.38 4.25 -34.01
C HIS A 5 -2.03 3.56 -35.34
N SER A 6 -1.46 2.35 -35.29
CA SER A 6 -1.05 1.58 -36.48
C SER A 6 -2.11 0.59 -37.00
N ARG A 7 -3.17 0.30 -36.23
CA ARG A 7 -4.18 -0.72 -36.57
C ARG A 7 -5.53 -0.09 -36.90
N TYR A 8 -6.07 -0.46 -38.05
CA TYR A 8 -7.42 -0.06 -38.47
C TYR A 8 -8.55 -0.79 -37.71
N LYS A 9 -8.23 -1.82 -36.91
CA LYS A 9 -9.22 -2.61 -36.16
C LYS A 9 -9.14 -2.35 -34.66
N PHE A 10 -10.28 -2.08 -34.03
CA PHE A 10 -10.39 -1.97 -32.57
C PHE A 10 -10.21 -3.35 -31.93
N GLN A 11 -9.48 -3.40 -30.81
CA GLN A 11 -9.40 -4.60 -29.97
C GLN A 11 -10.16 -4.38 -28.67
N LEU A 12 -10.98 -5.36 -28.30
CA LEU A 12 -11.59 -5.42 -26.98
C LEU A 12 -10.54 -5.96 -25.99
N ILE A 13 -10.01 -5.07 -25.15
CA ILE A 13 -8.97 -5.38 -24.16
C ILE A 13 -9.52 -5.53 -22.73
N GLY A 14 -10.80 -5.26 -22.52
CA GLY A 14 -11.44 -5.30 -21.21
C GLY A 14 -12.93 -5.58 -21.36
N GLY A 15 -13.51 -6.15 -20.31
CA GLY A 15 -14.92 -6.53 -20.27
C GLY A 15 -15.13 -7.97 -19.82
N GLY A 16 -16.41 -8.34 -19.79
CA GLY A 16 -16.89 -9.66 -19.42
C GLY A 16 -18.41 -9.69 -19.57
N SER A 17 -19.04 -10.69 -18.94
CA SER A 17 -20.49 -10.83 -18.98
C SER A 17 -21.12 -10.22 -17.74
N TYR A 18 -22.25 -9.54 -17.92
CA TYR A 18 -23.15 -9.20 -16.84
C TYR A 18 -24.19 -10.30 -16.68
N GLY A 19 -24.61 -10.56 -15.44
CA GLY A 19 -25.78 -11.38 -15.12
C GLY A 19 -27.07 -10.66 -15.52
N ASP A 20 -28.21 -11.15 -14.99
CA ASP A 20 -29.55 -10.70 -15.36
C ASP A 20 -29.69 -9.21 -15.65
N LYS A 21 -30.48 -8.91 -16.69
CA LYS A 21 -30.65 -7.58 -17.32
C LYS A 21 -31.00 -6.46 -16.32
N LEU A 22 -31.55 -6.79 -15.16
CA LEU A 22 -32.01 -5.84 -14.16
C LEU A 22 -30.88 -5.19 -13.35
N ASN A 23 -29.86 -5.97 -12.93
CA ASN A 23 -28.91 -5.51 -11.90
C ASN A 23 -27.49 -5.24 -12.44
N GLN A 24 -27.18 -5.60 -13.69
CA GLN A 24 -25.87 -5.41 -14.31
C GLN A 24 -24.70 -5.89 -13.41
N ILE A 25 -24.89 -7.03 -12.75
CA ILE A 25 -23.90 -7.60 -11.84
C ILE A 25 -22.86 -8.37 -12.65
N LYS A 26 -21.57 -8.12 -12.44
CA LYS A 26 -20.49 -8.85 -13.12
C LYS A 26 -20.56 -10.35 -12.81
N GLN A 27 -20.48 -11.18 -13.85
CA GLN A 27 -20.48 -12.65 -13.77
C GLN A 27 -19.45 -13.26 -14.73
N GLY A 28 -18.91 -14.42 -14.38
CA GLY A 28 -18.00 -15.19 -15.23
C GLY A 28 -16.62 -14.55 -15.39
N LYS A 29 -15.96 -14.80 -16.52
CA LYS A 29 -14.60 -14.31 -16.78
C LYS A 29 -14.59 -12.83 -17.15
N TRP A 30 -13.62 -12.10 -16.60
CA TRP A 30 -13.47 -10.67 -16.78
C TRP A 30 -12.01 -10.27 -17.01
N ALA A 31 -11.84 -9.26 -17.86
CA ALA A 31 -10.62 -8.48 -18.00
C ALA A 31 -10.87 -7.04 -17.51
N GLU A 32 -10.15 -6.61 -16.49
CA GLU A 32 -10.21 -5.25 -15.94
C GLU A 32 -8.93 -4.48 -16.24
N LEU A 33 -9.08 -3.22 -16.63
CA LEU A 33 -7.96 -2.31 -16.86
C LEU A 33 -7.57 -1.63 -15.55
N GLN A 34 -6.29 -1.32 -15.36
CA GLN A 34 -5.86 -0.48 -14.24
C GLN A 34 -6.44 0.95 -14.37
N ASP A 35 -6.74 1.61 -13.23
CA ASP A 35 -7.32 2.96 -13.19
C ASP A 35 -6.51 4.02 -13.97
N GLN A 36 -5.21 3.80 -14.14
CA GLN A 36 -4.29 4.66 -14.90
C GLN A 36 -3.80 3.96 -16.18
N PHE A 37 -4.71 3.30 -16.90
CA PHE A 37 -4.40 2.66 -18.17
C PHE A 37 -3.92 3.71 -19.17
N GLN A 38 -2.63 3.71 -19.49
CA GLN A 38 -1.96 4.67 -20.35
C GLN A 38 -1.17 3.95 -21.43
N PHE A 39 -0.85 4.65 -22.53
CA PHE A 39 -0.13 4.10 -23.68
C PHE A 39 1.15 3.31 -23.30
N PHE A 40 1.84 3.72 -22.23
CA PHE A 40 3.08 3.10 -21.74
C PHE A 40 2.90 2.15 -20.53
N SER A 41 1.68 2.02 -20.01
CA SER A 41 1.34 1.24 -18.81
C SER A 41 0.02 0.51 -19.01
N ASN A 42 0.08 -0.57 -19.79
CA ASN A 42 -1.08 -1.40 -20.11
C ASN A 42 -1.14 -2.61 -19.18
N ILE A 43 -1.67 -2.41 -17.97
CA ILE A 43 -1.93 -3.49 -17.01
C ILE A 43 -3.38 -3.96 -17.10
N ILE A 44 -3.53 -5.28 -17.22
CA ILE A 44 -4.82 -5.96 -17.25
C ILE A 44 -4.88 -7.00 -16.13
N TYR A 45 -5.97 -6.97 -15.38
CA TYR A 45 -6.33 -7.99 -14.41
C TYR A 45 -7.33 -8.95 -15.03
N TYR A 46 -7.01 -10.24 -15.04
CA TYR A 46 -7.87 -11.27 -15.59
C TYR A 46 -8.29 -12.26 -14.50
N GLY A 47 -9.58 -12.51 -14.38
CA GLY A 47 -10.10 -13.46 -13.39
C GLY A 47 -11.59 -13.68 -13.53
N GLU A 48 -12.22 -14.14 -12.46
CA GLU A 48 -13.64 -14.46 -12.44
C GLU A 48 -14.40 -13.63 -11.41
N PHE A 49 -15.60 -13.22 -11.79
CA PHE A 49 -16.61 -12.66 -10.90
C PHE A 49 -17.74 -13.66 -10.68
N LYS A 50 -18.23 -13.73 -9.44
CA LYS A 50 -19.46 -14.43 -9.07
C LYS A 50 -20.33 -13.50 -8.24
N ASN A 51 -21.51 -13.16 -8.75
CA ASN A 51 -22.43 -12.20 -8.12
C ASN A 51 -21.75 -10.86 -7.79
N GLY A 52 -20.93 -10.34 -8.71
CA GLY A 52 -20.25 -9.05 -8.54
C GLY A 52 -19.02 -9.10 -7.61
N ILE A 53 -18.68 -10.28 -7.08
CA ILE A 53 -17.55 -10.50 -6.19
C ILE A 53 -16.42 -11.20 -6.94
N LYS A 54 -15.17 -10.74 -6.78
CA LYS A 54 -14.00 -11.39 -7.36
C LYS A 54 -13.76 -12.74 -6.67
N VAL A 55 -13.55 -13.79 -7.46
CA VAL A 55 -13.33 -15.15 -6.95
C VAL A 55 -12.17 -15.83 -7.65
N GLY A 56 -11.60 -16.84 -6.99
CA GLY A 56 -10.61 -17.73 -7.58
C GLY A 56 -9.31 -17.01 -7.95
N ARG A 57 -8.63 -17.54 -8.96
CA ARG A 57 -7.34 -17.02 -9.43
C ARG A 57 -7.53 -15.75 -10.26
N TRP A 58 -6.79 -14.72 -9.91
CA TRP A 58 -6.68 -13.47 -10.65
C TRP A 58 -5.23 -13.26 -11.08
N ASN A 59 -5.03 -13.18 -12.39
CA ASN A 59 -3.74 -12.97 -13.03
C ASN A 59 -3.57 -11.50 -13.42
N ILE A 60 -2.34 -11.00 -13.37
CA ILE A 60 -1.96 -9.66 -13.79
C ILE A 60 -1.07 -9.80 -15.02
N TYR A 61 -1.46 -9.13 -16.09
CA TYR A 61 -0.72 -9.09 -17.34
C TYR A 61 -0.27 -7.66 -17.64
N PHE A 62 0.92 -7.54 -18.21
CA PHE A 62 1.47 -6.28 -18.69
C PHE A 62 1.81 -6.40 -20.17
N GLN A 63 1.36 -5.46 -20.97
CA GLN A 63 1.72 -5.37 -22.38
C GLN A 63 2.84 -4.36 -22.58
N VAL A 64 3.94 -4.83 -23.16
CA VAL A 64 5.05 -3.97 -23.58
C VAL A 64 4.66 -3.31 -24.90
N CYS A 65 4.83 -1.99 -24.99
CA CYS A 65 4.45 -1.19 -26.17
C CYS A 65 5.02 -1.73 -27.49
N SER A 66 6.22 -2.33 -27.46
CA SER A 66 6.92 -2.77 -28.66
C SER A 66 6.51 -4.15 -29.20
N ASN A 67 5.88 -5.02 -28.39
CA ASN A 67 5.66 -6.42 -28.76
C ASN A 67 4.17 -6.80 -28.83
N TYR A 68 3.25 -5.93 -28.37
CA TYR A 68 1.80 -6.18 -28.37
C TYR A 68 1.31 -7.43 -27.62
N GLN A 69 2.23 -8.26 -27.11
CA GLN A 69 1.93 -9.46 -26.33
C GLN A 69 1.83 -9.11 -24.86
N PHE A 70 0.77 -9.61 -24.22
CA PHE A 70 0.60 -9.55 -22.79
C PHE A 70 1.52 -10.57 -22.11
N LYS A 71 2.38 -10.08 -21.22
CA LYS A 71 3.23 -10.92 -20.38
C LYS A 71 2.61 -11.05 -19.00
N PHE A 72 2.54 -12.27 -18.48
CA PHE A 72 2.13 -12.52 -17.10
C PHE A 72 3.17 -11.94 -16.13
N ILE A 73 2.74 -11.10 -15.19
CA ILE A 73 3.63 -10.44 -14.23
C ILE A 73 3.27 -10.71 -12.76
N GLY A 74 2.11 -11.28 -12.49
CA GLY A 74 1.69 -11.50 -11.11
C GLY A 74 0.24 -11.93 -10.96
N GLY A 75 -0.28 -11.81 -9.75
CA GLY A 75 -1.63 -12.26 -9.41
C GLY A 75 -1.72 -12.93 -8.05
N GLY A 76 -2.89 -13.46 -7.75
CA GLY A 76 -3.17 -14.19 -6.53
C GLY A 76 -4.60 -14.71 -6.51
N THR A 77 -5.09 -15.10 -5.34
CA THR A 77 -6.41 -15.73 -5.21
C THR A 77 -7.33 -14.91 -4.33
N TYR A 78 -8.59 -14.79 -4.77
CA TYR A 78 -9.69 -14.27 -3.98
C TYR A 78 -10.56 -15.41 -3.47
N ASP A 79 -10.93 -15.34 -2.20
CA ASP A 79 -11.78 -16.34 -1.55
C ASP A 79 -13.24 -15.88 -1.56
N TYR A 80 -14.09 -16.65 -2.24
CA TYR A 80 -15.53 -16.39 -2.31
C TYR A 80 -16.21 -16.50 -0.94
N GLY A 81 -15.82 -17.48 -0.12
CA GLY A 81 -16.38 -17.67 1.24
C GLY A 81 -16.07 -16.49 2.16
N CYS A 82 -15.01 -15.74 1.84
CA CYS A 82 -14.61 -14.53 2.54
C CYS A 82 -15.02 -13.24 1.81
N GLN A 83 -16.12 -13.26 1.04
CA GLN A 83 -16.65 -12.10 0.32
C GLN A 83 -15.67 -11.52 -0.72
N GLY A 84 -14.89 -12.39 -1.39
CA GLY A 84 -13.92 -11.97 -2.39
C GLY A 84 -12.75 -11.19 -1.81
N LYS A 85 -12.31 -11.59 -0.61
CA LYS A 85 -11.09 -11.06 0.00
C LYS A 85 -9.86 -11.79 -0.55
N LYS A 86 -8.74 -11.07 -0.68
CA LYS A 86 -7.46 -11.66 -1.08
C LYS A 86 -6.99 -12.67 -0.04
N VAL A 87 -6.50 -13.81 -0.51
CA VAL A 87 -5.92 -14.88 0.33
C VAL A 87 -4.66 -15.47 -0.34
N GLY A 88 -3.81 -16.09 0.47
CA GLY A 88 -2.65 -16.85 -0.02
C GLY A 88 -1.53 -15.97 -0.55
N LYS A 89 -0.71 -16.53 -1.45
CA LYS A 89 0.43 -15.81 -2.07
C LYS A 89 -0.08 -14.83 -3.14
N TRP A 90 0.51 -13.64 -3.15
CA TRP A 90 0.22 -12.59 -4.11
C TRP A 90 1.50 -11.96 -4.64
N THR A 91 1.49 -11.66 -5.94
CA THR A 91 2.44 -10.78 -6.62
C THR A 91 1.67 -9.58 -7.15
N LEU A 92 2.00 -8.38 -6.68
CA LEU A 92 1.37 -7.12 -7.07
C LEU A 92 2.33 -6.29 -7.92
N SER A 93 1.83 -5.57 -8.90
CA SER A 93 2.56 -4.47 -9.55
C SER A 93 2.47 -3.19 -8.72
N ASN A 94 3.51 -2.36 -8.74
CA ASN A 94 3.45 -1.00 -8.19
C ASN A 94 2.63 -0.07 -9.11
N ASN A 95 2.13 1.06 -8.59
CA ASN A 95 1.36 2.03 -9.38
C ASN A 95 2.18 2.68 -10.51
N GLY A 96 3.51 2.74 -10.37
CA GLY A 96 4.44 3.20 -11.41
C GLY A 96 5.02 2.06 -12.25
N TYR A 97 4.26 1.00 -12.52
CA TYR A 97 4.76 -0.12 -13.34
C TYR A 97 4.76 0.27 -14.82
N PHE A 98 5.94 0.58 -15.37
CA PHE A 98 6.11 0.87 -16.79
C PHE A 98 7.36 0.17 -17.32
N PHE A 99 7.66 0.35 -18.62
CA PHE A 99 8.80 -0.31 -19.27
C PHE A 99 10.13 -0.11 -18.53
N GLY A 100 10.40 1.09 -18.00
CA GLY A 100 11.63 1.42 -17.28
C GLY A 100 11.59 1.24 -15.75
N SER A 101 10.45 0.82 -15.18
CA SER A 101 10.33 0.53 -13.74
C SER A 101 9.34 -0.61 -13.52
N GLN A 102 9.85 -1.83 -13.40
CA GLN A 102 9.05 -3.04 -13.16
C GLN A 102 9.24 -3.51 -11.73
N ILE A 103 8.51 -2.87 -10.83
CA ILE A 103 8.51 -3.18 -9.40
C ILE A 103 7.35 -4.13 -9.10
N THR A 104 7.67 -5.27 -8.49
CA THR A 104 6.67 -6.20 -7.97
C THR A 104 6.80 -6.37 -6.46
N LEU A 105 5.66 -6.54 -5.79
CA LEU A 105 5.58 -6.84 -4.37
C LEU A 105 5.05 -8.26 -4.18
N ASN A 106 5.85 -9.11 -3.56
CA ASN A 106 5.52 -10.50 -3.29
C ASN A 106 5.24 -10.69 -1.81
N GLY A 107 4.15 -11.37 -1.48
CA GLY A 107 3.86 -11.69 -0.09
C GLY A 107 2.59 -12.50 0.07
N LYS A 108 2.06 -12.52 1.29
CA LYS A 108 0.83 -13.25 1.61
C LYS A 108 -0.27 -12.33 2.08
N TYR A 109 -1.49 -12.67 1.69
CA TYR A 109 -2.73 -12.12 2.20
C TYR A 109 -3.47 -13.15 3.05
N MET A 110 -4.13 -12.65 4.09
CA MET A 110 -5.09 -13.37 4.92
C MET A 110 -6.31 -12.47 5.11
N TYR A 111 -7.47 -12.91 4.64
CA TYR A 111 -8.73 -12.16 4.70
C TYR A 111 -8.62 -10.69 4.22
N GLY A 112 -7.94 -10.48 3.09
CA GLY A 112 -7.79 -9.16 2.47
C GLY A 112 -6.68 -8.30 3.09
N LYS A 113 -5.92 -8.84 4.05
CA LYS A 113 -4.88 -8.15 4.80
C LYS A 113 -3.51 -8.76 4.58
N LYS A 114 -2.48 -7.93 4.42
CA LYS A 114 -1.09 -8.35 4.26
C LYS A 114 -0.57 -8.93 5.57
N VAL A 115 0.07 -10.09 5.49
CA VAL A 115 0.65 -10.80 6.64
C VAL A 115 2.03 -11.34 6.31
N GLY A 116 2.87 -11.48 7.33
CA GLY A 116 4.19 -12.10 7.22
C GLY A 116 5.17 -11.32 6.35
N ARG A 117 6.13 -12.05 5.77
CA ARG A 117 7.17 -11.47 4.91
C ARG A 117 6.60 -10.96 3.59
N TRP A 118 7.00 -9.74 3.24
CA TRP A 118 6.76 -9.12 1.95
C TRP A 118 8.09 -8.67 1.35
N ASP A 119 8.33 -9.03 0.10
CA ASP A 119 9.56 -8.76 -0.62
C ASP A 119 9.27 -7.84 -1.82
N ILE A 120 10.18 -6.90 -2.08
CA ILE A 120 10.07 -5.98 -3.20
C ILE A 120 11.14 -6.36 -4.21
N PHE A 121 10.70 -6.67 -5.43
CA PHE A 121 11.57 -7.04 -6.53
C PHE A 121 11.56 -5.97 -7.59
N PHE A 122 12.73 -5.67 -8.12
CA PHE A 122 12.91 -4.79 -9.27
C PHE A 122 13.52 -5.58 -10.41
N LYS A 123 12.97 -5.40 -11.60
CA LYS A 123 13.48 -5.98 -12.82
C LYS A 123 14.16 -4.89 -13.64
N HIS A 124 15.49 -4.98 -13.70
CA HIS A 124 16.29 -4.08 -14.52
C HIS A 124 16.19 -4.51 -16.00
N PHE A 125 16.24 -3.56 -16.93
CA PHE A 125 16.43 -3.87 -18.35
C PHE A 125 17.88 -3.59 -18.69
N GLY A 126 18.65 -4.63 -19.01
CA GLY A 126 20.01 -4.47 -19.52
C GLY A 126 19.99 -3.89 -20.93
N GLN A 127 21.03 -3.16 -21.31
CA GLN A 127 21.27 -2.77 -22.70
C GLN A 127 21.61 -4.05 -23.48
N GLY A 128 20.61 -4.69 -24.08
CA GLY A 128 20.81 -5.84 -24.96
C GLY A 128 20.00 -7.08 -24.60
N GLN A 129 18.67 -6.96 -24.59
CA GLN A 129 17.62 -8.00 -24.64
C GLN A 129 17.71 -9.28 -23.76
N GLU A 130 18.82 -9.55 -23.08
CA GLU A 130 18.93 -10.67 -22.16
C GLU A 130 18.17 -10.36 -20.87
N TYR A 131 17.35 -11.33 -20.49
CA TYR A 131 16.47 -11.25 -19.34
C TYR A 131 17.29 -11.07 -18.06
N VAL A 132 17.32 -9.85 -17.54
CA VAL A 132 17.90 -9.60 -16.22
C VAL A 132 17.01 -10.26 -15.17
N ARG A 133 17.67 -10.95 -14.23
CA ARG A 133 17.04 -11.60 -13.07
C ARG A 133 16.32 -10.55 -12.23
N ASN A 134 15.18 -10.92 -11.65
CA ASN A 134 14.51 -10.09 -10.66
C ASN A 134 15.42 -9.94 -9.44
N GLN A 135 15.81 -8.72 -9.10
CA GLN A 135 16.61 -8.44 -7.91
C GLN A 135 15.68 -8.05 -6.76
N GLN A 136 15.85 -8.68 -5.60
CA GLN A 136 15.20 -8.20 -4.39
C GLN A 136 15.89 -6.91 -3.94
N ILE A 137 15.13 -5.82 -3.90
CA ILE A 137 15.65 -4.49 -3.52
C ILE A 137 14.99 -3.95 -2.25
N GLY A 138 14.03 -4.67 -1.69
CA GLY A 138 13.45 -4.31 -0.42
C GLY A 138 12.47 -5.32 0.14
N GLY A 139 11.65 -4.85 1.07
CA GLY A 139 10.68 -5.66 1.78
C GLY A 139 10.73 -5.48 3.29
N GLY A 140 9.92 -6.26 3.99
CA GLY A 140 9.84 -6.29 5.44
C GLY A 140 8.73 -7.22 5.90
N ILE A 141 8.33 -7.09 7.16
CA ILE A 141 7.36 -8.01 7.79
C ILE A 141 6.10 -7.24 8.18
N TYR A 142 4.95 -7.80 7.84
CA TYR A 142 3.66 -7.42 8.39
C TYR A 142 3.29 -8.33 9.56
N GLN A 143 2.62 -7.77 10.56
CA GLN A 143 2.12 -8.54 11.70
C GLN A 143 1.06 -9.55 11.25
N ASN A 144 1.14 -10.77 11.78
CA ASN A 144 0.24 -11.87 11.40
C ASN A 144 -1.22 -11.70 11.84
N LYS A 145 -1.54 -10.66 12.61
CA LYS A 145 -2.92 -10.39 13.08
C LYS A 145 -3.82 -9.75 12.00
N GLY A 146 -3.30 -9.50 10.80
CA GLY A 146 -4.11 -9.02 9.67
C GLY A 146 -4.51 -7.54 9.78
N GLU A 147 -3.75 -6.71 10.47
CA GLU A 147 -4.05 -5.26 10.58
C GLU A 147 -3.31 -4.40 9.53
N ASP A 148 -2.64 -5.02 8.55
CA ASP A 148 -1.71 -4.33 7.62
C ASP A 148 -0.61 -3.53 8.36
N VAL A 149 -0.26 -3.95 9.58
CA VAL A 149 0.75 -3.27 10.40
C VAL A 149 2.14 -3.79 10.08
N LYS A 150 3.01 -2.91 9.61
CA LYS A 150 4.44 -3.18 9.40
C LYS A 150 5.15 -3.28 10.74
N VAL A 151 6.02 -4.27 10.88
CA VAL A 151 6.83 -4.52 12.08
C VAL A 151 8.28 -4.85 11.71
N GLY A 152 9.21 -4.48 12.58
CA GLY A 152 10.63 -4.76 12.43
C GLY A 152 11.28 -3.96 11.30
N TYR A 153 12.38 -4.48 10.77
CA TYR A 153 13.15 -3.80 9.74
C TYR A 153 12.44 -3.85 8.38
N TRP A 154 12.44 -2.70 7.70
CA TRP A 154 11.86 -2.51 6.38
C TRP A 154 12.83 -1.76 5.48
N ILE A 155 12.82 -2.18 4.22
CA ILE A 155 13.42 -1.48 3.10
C ILE A 155 12.27 -1.12 2.16
N GLU A 156 11.98 0.17 2.02
CA GLU A 156 10.94 0.72 1.17
C GLU A 156 11.54 1.47 -0.01
N LEU A 157 10.75 1.56 -1.07
CA LEU A 157 11.09 2.36 -2.24
C LEU A 157 10.41 3.71 -2.15
N TRP A 158 11.10 4.74 -2.64
CA TRP A 158 10.46 6.03 -2.84
C TRP A 158 9.31 5.93 -3.87
N GLU A 159 8.34 6.84 -3.79
CA GLU A 159 7.15 6.82 -4.64
C GLU A 159 7.47 6.91 -6.14
N ARG A 160 8.58 7.59 -6.49
CA ARG A 160 9.07 7.69 -7.87
C ARG A 160 10.29 6.81 -8.10
N PHE A 161 10.43 5.71 -7.36
CA PHE A 161 11.50 4.77 -7.63
C PHE A 161 11.41 4.27 -9.08
N ASP A 162 12.45 4.54 -9.84
CA ASP A 162 12.61 4.11 -11.22
C ASP A 162 14.10 3.88 -11.50
N SER A 163 14.45 3.53 -12.74
CA SER A 163 15.83 3.27 -13.15
C SER A 163 16.77 4.48 -12.96
N ILE A 164 16.23 5.70 -12.90
CA ILE A 164 16.98 6.95 -12.72
C ILE A 164 17.00 7.33 -11.23
N HIS A 165 15.87 7.20 -10.54
CA HIS A 165 15.63 7.62 -9.16
C HIS A 165 15.66 6.42 -8.21
N ASN A 166 16.86 5.93 -7.88
CA ASN A 166 17.03 4.73 -7.04
C ASN A 166 17.05 5.04 -5.53
N VAL A 167 16.07 5.82 -5.03
CA VAL A 167 16.01 6.17 -3.61
C VAL A 167 15.38 5.03 -2.80
N ILE A 168 16.19 4.42 -1.94
CA ILE A 168 15.79 3.35 -1.02
C ILE A 168 15.76 3.91 0.41
N LEU A 169 14.64 3.73 1.09
CA LEU A 169 14.46 4.09 2.48
C LEU A 169 14.59 2.83 3.31
N ASN A 170 15.33 2.88 4.42
CA ASN A 170 15.31 1.79 5.36
C ASN A 170 15.09 2.29 6.79
N GLY A 171 14.49 1.43 7.60
CA GLY A 171 14.07 1.82 8.93
C GLY A 171 13.49 0.67 9.72
N GLU A 172 13.43 0.86 11.02
CA GLU A 172 12.82 -0.10 11.92
C GLU A 172 11.45 0.41 12.38
N TYR A 173 10.42 -0.38 12.09
CA TYR A 173 9.06 -0.17 12.55
C TYR A 173 8.91 -0.84 13.90
N LYS A 174 9.03 -0.05 14.97
CA LYS A 174 8.77 -0.52 16.32
C LYS A 174 7.30 -0.27 16.66
N MET A 175 6.61 -1.37 16.95
CA MET A 175 5.31 -1.31 17.61
C MET A 175 5.52 -0.74 19.01
N VAL A 176 5.11 0.50 19.23
CA VAL A 176 5.05 1.03 20.58
C VAL A 176 3.74 0.55 21.18
N LYS A 177 3.85 -0.49 22.01
CA LYS A 177 2.72 -1.02 22.79
C LYS A 177 2.16 0.14 23.63
N ARG A 178 0.86 0.44 23.49
CA ARG A 178 0.19 1.45 24.31
C ARG A 178 -0.53 0.77 25.48
N LEU A 179 -0.34 1.32 26.67
CA LEU A 179 -1.26 1.15 27.79
C LEU A 179 -2.61 1.77 27.39
N VAL A 180 -3.61 0.91 27.21
CA VAL A 180 -5.03 1.25 27.00
C VAL A 180 -5.34 1.83 25.60
N ASP A 181 -5.53 0.91 24.64
CA ASP A 181 -6.42 0.96 23.48
C ASP A 181 -6.12 1.80 22.22
N ARG A 182 -4.88 2.22 21.91
CA ARG A 182 -4.54 2.69 20.54
C ARG A 182 -3.09 2.42 20.14
N ILE A 183 -2.85 1.94 18.92
CA ILE A 183 -1.49 1.64 18.42
C ILE A 183 -0.89 2.90 17.79
N TYR A 184 0.33 3.27 18.21
CA TYR A 184 1.16 4.28 17.54
C TYR A 184 2.41 3.58 16.96
N CYS A 185 2.81 4.00 15.76
CA CYS A 185 4.06 3.55 15.13
C CYS A 185 5.07 4.69 15.21
N ILE A 186 6.22 4.43 15.85
CA ILE A 186 7.40 5.28 15.70
C ILE A 186 8.22 4.69 14.56
N VAL A 187 8.50 5.50 13.55
CA VAL A 187 9.37 5.11 12.44
C VAL A 187 10.71 5.78 12.65
N LEU A 188 11.73 4.98 12.95
CA LEU A 188 13.13 5.44 12.92
C LEU A 188 13.65 5.20 11.50
N ILE A 189 13.84 6.28 10.76
CA ILE A 189 14.28 6.23 9.37
C ILE A 189 15.77 6.52 9.33
N ARG A 190 16.53 5.61 8.76
CA ARG A 190 17.93 5.86 8.40
C ARG A 190 17.99 5.98 6.88
N ILE A 191 18.35 7.16 6.39
CA ILE A 191 18.41 7.42 4.96
C ILE A 191 19.83 7.13 4.50
N PHE A 192 19.98 6.16 3.60
CA PHE A 192 21.26 5.86 2.96
C PHE A 192 21.22 6.46 1.55
N HIS A 193 22.07 7.45 1.29
CA HIS A 193 22.13 8.16 0.02
C HIS A 193 23.38 7.73 -0.76
N THR A 194 23.23 7.47 -2.07
CA THR A 194 24.36 7.08 -2.93
C THR A 194 24.89 8.22 -3.80
N ASN A 195 24.17 9.34 -3.95
CA ASN A 195 24.65 10.56 -4.62
C ASN A 195 24.16 11.82 -3.91
N LYS A 196 25.01 12.85 -3.77
CA LYS A 196 24.74 14.07 -2.98
C LYS A 196 24.30 15.22 -3.89
N SER A 197 23.02 15.32 -4.26
CA SER A 197 22.49 16.52 -4.92
C SER A 197 21.62 17.34 -3.96
N GLU A 198 21.55 18.66 -4.17
CA GLU A 198 20.72 19.58 -3.37
C GLU A 198 19.21 19.27 -3.48
N VAL A 199 18.82 18.69 -4.62
CA VAL A 199 17.47 18.15 -4.86
C VAL A 199 17.12 17.08 -3.84
N ASP A 200 18.09 16.27 -3.42
CA ASP A 200 17.91 15.18 -2.47
C ASP A 200 17.58 15.68 -1.05
N PHE A 201 18.16 16.82 -0.64
CA PHE A 201 17.85 17.42 0.66
C PHE A 201 16.41 17.94 0.73
N MET A 202 15.93 18.60 -0.34
CA MET A 202 14.54 19.01 -0.44
C MET A 202 13.58 17.80 -0.49
N MET A 203 14.00 16.69 -1.11
CA MET A 203 13.24 15.43 -1.13
C MET A 203 13.12 14.80 0.26
N ILE A 204 14.21 14.73 1.03
CA ILE A 204 14.21 14.22 2.41
C ILE A 204 13.29 15.04 3.30
N LYS A 205 13.34 16.37 3.18
CA LYS A 205 12.46 17.28 3.93
C LYS A 205 10.97 17.06 3.58
N GLY A 206 10.65 16.87 2.30
CA GLY A 206 9.29 16.55 1.85
C GLY A 206 8.78 15.18 2.33
N LEU A 207 9.65 14.19 2.46
CA LEU A 207 9.32 12.86 3.01
C LEU A 207 9.03 12.93 4.50
N ALA A 208 9.90 13.58 5.28
CA ALA A 208 9.68 13.79 6.71
C ALA A 208 8.34 14.52 6.95
N LEU A 209 8.07 15.58 6.17
CA LEU A 209 6.82 16.34 6.27
C LEU A 209 5.59 15.48 5.93
N ARG A 210 5.68 14.58 4.94
CA ARG A 210 4.56 13.70 4.55
C ARG A 210 4.30 12.59 5.56
N MET A 211 5.34 12.02 6.17
CA MET A 211 5.17 11.04 7.24
C MET A 211 4.54 11.69 8.47
N VAL A 212 4.97 12.92 8.80
CA VAL A 212 4.32 13.76 9.81
C VAL A 212 2.87 14.09 9.41
N ASN A 213 2.60 14.41 8.14
CA ASN A 213 1.24 14.75 7.67
C ASN A 213 0.31 13.53 7.63
N GLY A 214 0.81 12.34 7.30
CA GLY A 214 0.06 11.08 7.39
C GLY A 214 -0.30 10.75 8.85
N LEU A 215 0.61 11.03 9.78
CA LEU A 215 0.34 10.97 11.21
C LEU A 215 -0.67 12.05 11.64
N ASN A 216 -0.57 13.28 11.11
CA ASN A 216 -1.49 14.38 11.40
C ASN A 216 -2.90 14.14 10.86
N GLY A 217 -3.07 13.60 9.65
CA GLY A 217 -4.38 13.25 9.10
C GLY A 217 -5.11 12.22 9.96
N LYS A 218 -4.38 11.22 10.46
CA LYS A 218 -4.87 10.27 11.46
C LYS A 218 -5.16 10.94 12.81
N MET A 219 -4.35 11.91 13.24
CA MET A 219 -4.64 12.72 14.43
C MET A 219 -5.87 13.63 14.27
N ILE A 220 -6.15 14.17 13.09
CA ILE A 220 -7.34 15.00 12.83
C ILE A 220 -8.60 14.15 12.91
N GLN A 221 -8.58 12.95 12.31
CA GLN A 221 -9.66 11.96 12.48
C GLN A 221 -9.84 11.60 13.97
N LEU A 222 -8.73 11.48 14.72
CA LEU A 222 -8.74 11.27 16.17
C LEU A 222 -9.37 12.44 16.94
N LYS A 223 -9.03 13.70 16.60
CA LYS A 223 -9.62 14.89 17.24
C LYS A 223 -11.12 14.95 17.00
N ARG A 224 -11.58 14.66 15.78
CA ARG A 224 -13.00 14.59 15.44
C ARG A 224 -13.72 13.48 16.22
N PHE A 225 -13.11 12.30 16.34
CA PHE A 225 -13.65 11.21 17.14
C PHE A 225 -13.70 11.54 18.65
N MET A 226 -12.67 12.19 19.18
CA MET A 226 -12.67 12.66 20.58
C MET A 226 -13.71 13.75 20.83
N GLN A 227 -13.97 14.61 19.85
CA GLN A 227 -15.02 15.63 19.92
C GLN A 227 -16.41 14.98 19.88
N PHE A 228 -16.61 13.95 19.06
CA PHE A 228 -17.81 13.12 19.05
C PHE A 228 -18.06 12.44 20.41
N ILE A 229 -17.04 11.83 21.01
CA ILE A 229 -17.14 11.24 22.36
C ILE A 229 -17.50 12.30 23.41
N LYS A 230 -16.87 13.48 23.37
CA LYS A 230 -17.20 14.59 24.30
C LYS A 230 -18.66 15.04 24.17
N VAL A 231 -19.17 15.11 22.94
CA VAL A 231 -20.58 15.47 22.68
C VAL A 231 -21.52 14.41 23.25
N ASN A 232 -21.23 13.13 23.04
CA ASN A 232 -22.06 12.04 23.59
C ASN A 232 -22.04 11.98 25.12
N ILE A 233 -20.86 12.14 25.75
CA ILE A 233 -20.74 12.22 27.22
C ILE A 233 -21.54 13.40 27.78
N ASN A 234 -21.56 14.55 27.07
CA ASN A 234 -22.35 15.70 27.48
C ASN A 234 -23.86 15.50 27.26
N MET A 235 -24.27 14.72 26.25
CA MET A 235 -25.67 14.34 26.05
C MET A 235 -26.16 13.40 27.15
N GLU A 236 -25.38 12.39 27.53
CA GLU A 236 -25.71 11.48 28.63
C GLU A 236 -25.87 12.22 29.97
N ARG A 237 -25.01 13.21 30.24
CA ARG A 237 -25.13 14.09 31.42
C ARG A 237 -26.44 14.89 31.46
N LYS A 238 -27.02 15.22 30.30
CA LYS A 238 -28.29 15.95 30.21
C LYS A 238 -29.51 15.05 30.35
N GLN A 239 -29.38 13.76 30.07
CA GLN A 239 -30.50 12.82 30.02
C GLN A 239 -30.62 11.91 31.25
N GLY A 240 -29.70 11.99 32.22
CA GLY A 240 -29.86 11.34 33.53
C GLY A 240 -29.81 9.80 33.50
N PHE A 241 -29.31 9.19 32.43
CA PHE A 241 -29.11 7.73 32.38
C PHE A 241 -27.85 7.33 33.14
N GLY A 242 -28.04 6.57 34.23
CA GLY A 242 -26.96 5.90 34.95
C GLY A 242 -26.62 4.55 34.32
N ILE A 243 -25.37 4.37 33.94
CA ILE A 243 -24.40 3.40 34.49
C ILE A 243 -23.15 3.47 33.59
N PHE A 244 -22.19 4.31 33.99
CA PHE A 244 -20.75 4.03 34.01
C PHE A 244 -20.17 5.05 34.99
N SER A 245 -19.53 4.59 36.06
CA SER A 245 -19.01 5.50 37.09
C SER A 245 -17.96 6.44 36.47
N LEU A 246 -18.10 7.75 36.71
CA LEU A 246 -17.12 8.77 36.32
C LEU A 246 -15.70 8.47 36.83
N ARG A 247 -15.56 7.61 37.86
CA ARG A 247 -14.27 7.09 38.35
C ARG A 247 -13.54 6.23 37.32
N THR A 248 -14.26 5.42 36.55
CA THR A 248 -13.66 4.53 35.53
C THR A 248 -13.06 5.35 34.37
N ILE A 249 -13.71 6.44 33.99
CA ILE A 249 -13.24 7.31 32.89
C ILE A 249 -12.10 8.23 33.32
N LYS A 250 -12.09 8.70 34.58
CA LYS A 250 -11.01 9.55 35.13
C LYS A 250 -9.68 8.78 35.27
N LEU A 251 -9.74 7.46 35.49
CA LEU A 251 -8.58 6.56 35.50
C LEU A 251 -7.99 6.34 34.10
N ILE A 252 -8.81 6.44 33.05
CA ILE A 252 -8.39 6.29 31.64
C ILE A 252 -7.71 7.56 31.11
N LEU A 253 -7.95 8.73 31.71
CA LEU A 253 -7.51 10.04 31.20
C LEU A 253 -6.50 10.78 32.10
N GLY A 254 -5.99 10.15 33.15
CA GLY A 254 -5.09 10.78 34.12
C GLY A 254 -3.62 10.90 33.70
N ASN A 255 -3.15 12.14 33.56
CA ASN A 255 -1.76 12.63 33.64
C ASN A 255 -0.70 12.00 32.73
N LYS A 256 -0.51 12.61 31.54
CA LYS A 256 0.78 13.00 30.91
C LYS A 256 0.55 13.33 29.43
N CYS A 257 0.16 14.58 29.16
CA CYS A 257 0.19 15.15 27.82
C CYS A 257 0.87 16.51 27.87
N LEU A 258 2.20 16.52 27.80
CA LEU A 258 3.00 17.61 27.26
C LEU A 258 4.45 17.13 27.11
N ASN A 259 5.08 17.54 26.00
CA ASN A 259 6.45 17.28 25.53
C ASN A 259 6.67 16.00 24.72
N TYR A 260 6.75 16.17 23.39
CA TYR A 260 7.69 15.41 22.56
C TYR A 260 8.27 16.31 21.46
N TYR A 261 9.59 16.44 21.47
CA TYR A 261 10.42 17.04 20.42
C TYR A 261 10.66 16.00 19.32
N THR A 262 10.68 16.43 18.06
CA THR A 262 11.50 15.78 17.03
C THR A 262 12.97 16.09 17.34
N THR A 263 13.69 15.15 17.93
CA THR A 263 15.16 15.24 18.05
C THR A 263 15.77 14.71 16.76
N TYR A 264 16.38 15.61 15.99
CA TYR A 264 17.25 15.29 14.86
C TYR A 264 18.64 15.02 15.43
N PHE A 265 19.12 13.77 15.39
CA PHE A 265 20.51 13.47 15.67
C PHE A 265 21.30 13.58 14.36
N ASP A 266 21.96 14.73 14.16
CA ASP A 266 23.11 14.82 13.26
C ASP A 266 24.32 14.28 14.05
N GLN A 267 24.72 13.05 13.77
CA GLN A 267 25.98 12.51 14.26
C GLN A 267 26.92 12.31 13.08
N ARG A 268 27.77 13.32 12.84
CA ARG A 268 29.06 13.13 12.20
C ARG A 268 29.89 12.21 13.09
N TRP A 269 30.17 11.01 12.60
CA TRP A 269 31.26 10.20 13.12
C TRP A 269 32.39 10.23 12.10
N TRP A 270 33.53 10.79 12.50
CA TRP A 270 34.82 10.50 11.90
C TRP A 270 35.24 9.12 12.37
N ILE A 271 35.70 8.27 11.45
CA ILE A 271 36.51 7.10 11.77
C ILE A 271 37.69 7.14 10.79
N ILE A 272 38.90 7.10 11.37
CA ILE A 272 40.18 6.85 10.70
C ILE A 272 40.15 5.47 10.06
#